data_AF-A0A5T8XZJ5-F1
#
_entry.id   AF-A0A5T8XZJ5-F1
#
_cell.length_a   1.000
_cell.length_b   1.000
_cell.length_c   1.000
_cell.angle_alpha   90.00
_cell.angle_beta   90.00
_cell.angle_gamma   90.00
#
_symmetry.space_group_name_H-M   'P 1'
#
loop_
_entity.id
_entity.type
_entity.pdbx_description
1 polymer ?
#
loop_
_entity_poly.entity_id
_entity_poly.type
_entity_poly.pdbx_seq_one_letter_code
_entity_poly.pdbx_strand_id
1 'polypeptide(L)'
;DGKTPELATVIQFLKTWFETEHIDRGLLVKEWAKGNRVSAIQRTESGANAGGGNKTDRNPDYEHTLDTLDVEIAMATLPMDFNIYELPGSVYRRAKEIVKKKESPFKEWSAALRATPGILDYSRAAIFALIRSAHPEFYHYPGRLQGYINANLTETDHENPTEEALTAARHTPEKDAVEEANRQLAAARGEYVEGISDPNDPKWVKTGTSQPTTEPELVKNVGNGIFDVSALMQNSSTHGTETNPETTSNVQVQKADSDEKQAGDAVQAGEDDLGTGKEAVTVENQNQAEAQQNVPESQQEEPEAAWPEYFEPGRYEGVPNEVYHAANGISSTQVKDARVSLMYFNARHVEKTIVKERSPVLDMGNLVHALALQPENLEAEFSVEPEIPEGAFTTTATLREFIDAHNASLPALLSADDIKALLEEYNATLPSQMPLGASVDETYASYEQLPEEFQRIENGTKHTATAMKACIKEYN
;
A
#
# COMPACT_ATOMS: atom_id res chain seq x y z
N ASP A 1 2.99 -3.71 -2.98
CA ASP A 1 1.98 -4.78 -3.15
C ASP A 1 2.33 -5.86 -4.18
N GLY A 2 3.48 -5.81 -4.88
CA GLY A 2 3.87 -6.87 -5.83
C GLY A 2 2.98 -6.99 -7.08
N LYS A 3 1.96 -6.14 -7.21
CA LYS A 3 1.08 -6.06 -8.38
C LYS A 3 1.77 -5.26 -9.48
N THR A 4 1.58 -5.69 -10.73
CA THR A 4 2.01 -4.93 -11.91
C THR A 4 1.39 -3.54 -11.88
N PRO A 5 2.18 -2.45 -11.93
CA PRO A 5 1.64 -1.11 -11.92
C PRO A 5 0.80 -0.88 -13.19
N GLU A 6 -0.33 -0.19 -13.05
CA GLU A 6 -1.19 0.14 -14.16
C GLU A 6 -0.44 1.01 -15.18
N LEU A 7 -0.54 0.66 -16.48
CA LEU A 7 0.18 1.36 -17.55
C LEU A 7 -0.09 2.87 -17.54
N ALA A 8 -1.32 3.29 -17.25
CA ALA A 8 -1.68 4.70 -17.12
C ALA A 8 -0.89 5.41 -16.01
N THR A 9 -0.73 4.76 -14.86
CA THR A 9 0.05 5.27 -13.73
C THR A 9 1.53 5.38 -14.08
N VAL A 10 2.10 4.39 -14.78
CA VAL A 10 3.50 4.40 -15.23
C VAL A 10 3.74 5.53 -16.24
N ILE A 11 2.83 5.71 -17.20
CA ILE A 11 2.92 6.80 -18.18
C ILE A 11 2.83 8.16 -17.47
N GLN A 12 1.93 8.30 -16.50
CA GLN A 12 1.81 9.54 -15.74
C GLN A 12 3.08 9.85 -14.96
N PHE A 13 3.67 8.85 -14.28
CA PHE A 13 4.94 8.99 -13.58
C PHE A 13 6.08 9.42 -14.51
N LEU A 14 6.20 8.78 -15.68
CA LEU A 14 7.28 9.09 -16.61
C LEU A 14 7.15 10.53 -17.14
N LYS A 15 5.93 10.96 -17.48
CA LYS A 15 5.67 12.33 -17.91
C LYS A 15 6.07 13.34 -16.83
N THR A 16 5.59 13.16 -15.60
CA THR A 16 5.94 14.07 -14.50
C THR A 16 7.44 14.03 -14.18
N TRP A 17 8.08 12.87 -14.26
CA TRP A 17 9.52 12.71 -14.01
C TRP A 17 10.39 13.41 -15.07
N PHE A 18 10.01 13.34 -16.35
CA PHE A 18 10.72 14.05 -17.42
C PHE A 18 10.57 15.58 -17.30
N GLU A 19 9.38 16.05 -16.92
CA GLU A 19 9.08 17.48 -16.70
C GLU A 19 9.73 18.02 -15.42
N THR A 20 10.01 17.15 -14.44
CA THR A 20 10.65 17.53 -13.17
C THR A 20 12.14 17.83 -13.34
N GLU A 21 12.58 18.92 -12.70
CA GLU A 21 14.01 19.28 -12.64
C GLU A 21 14.86 18.15 -12.08
N HIS A 22 16.08 17.99 -12.60
CA HIS A 22 16.98 16.90 -12.22
C HIS A 22 17.18 16.77 -10.70
N ILE A 23 17.23 17.90 -9.98
CA ILE A 23 17.45 17.93 -8.53
C ILE A 23 16.26 17.34 -7.76
N ASP A 24 15.05 17.43 -8.29
CA ASP A 24 13.81 17.01 -7.64
C ASP A 24 13.33 15.61 -8.06
N ARG A 25 13.89 15.04 -9.13
CA ARG A 25 13.55 13.68 -9.60
C ARG A 25 13.66 12.64 -8.49
N GLY A 26 14.68 12.72 -7.64
CA GLY A 26 14.85 11.81 -6.50
C GLY A 26 13.77 11.96 -5.44
N LEU A 27 13.26 13.18 -5.21
CA LEU A 27 12.15 13.44 -4.29
C LEU A 27 10.83 12.95 -4.88
N LEU A 28 10.60 13.22 -6.18
CA LEU A 28 9.42 12.74 -6.90
C LEU A 28 9.30 11.22 -6.84
N VAL A 29 10.39 10.50 -7.10
CA VAL A 29 10.43 9.02 -7.00
C VAL A 29 10.05 8.55 -5.61
N LYS A 30 10.56 9.20 -4.55
CA LYS A 30 10.25 8.83 -3.16
C LYS A 30 8.77 9.03 -2.84
N GLU A 31 8.19 10.15 -3.26
CA GLU A 31 6.77 10.43 -3.04
C GLU A 31 5.88 9.44 -3.79
N TRP A 32 6.18 9.18 -5.06
CA TRP A 32 5.45 8.17 -5.84
C TRP A 32 5.62 6.75 -5.28
N ALA A 33 6.78 6.40 -4.72
CA ALA A 33 6.98 5.13 -4.05
C ALA A 33 6.14 4.97 -2.78
N LYS A 34 5.90 6.06 -2.03
CA LYS A 34 5.00 6.08 -0.86
C LYS A 34 3.51 5.98 -1.23
N GLY A 35 3.16 6.15 -2.51
CA GLY A 35 1.77 6.20 -2.97
C GLY A 35 1.26 7.61 -3.26
N ASN A 36 2.05 8.65 -2.94
CA ASN A 36 1.68 10.04 -3.19
C ASN A 36 1.89 10.37 -4.66
N ARG A 37 0.81 10.49 -5.43
CA ARG A 37 0.82 10.74 -6.89
C ARG A 37 0.96 12.23 -7.21
N VAL A 38 1.99 12.86 -6.64
CA VAL A 38 2.24 14.31 -6.80
C VAL A 38 2.58 14.67 -8.25
N SER A 39 2.04 15.80 -8.72
CA SER A 39 2.25 16.32 -10.08
C SER A 39 3.59 17.04 -10.25
N ALA A 40 4.03 17.75 -9.21
CA ALA A 40 5.31 18.45 -9.15
C ALA A 40 5.80 18.60 -7.71
N ILE A 41 7.13 18.64 -7.53
CA ILE A 41 7.73 19.00 -6.24
C ILE A 41 7.65 20.51 -6.06
N GLN A 42 7.01 20.95 -4.98
CA GLN A 42 6.87 22.37 -4.65
C GLN A 42 8.18 22.88 -4.00
N ARG A 43 8.70 24.01 -4.48
CA ARG A 43 9.87 24.66 -3.90
C ARG A 43 9.56 26.06 -3.41
N THR A 44 10.25 26.48 -2.36
CA THR A 44 10.24 27.86 -1.88
C THR A 44 10.94 28.78 -2.88
N GLU A 45 10.78 30.10 -2.74
CA GLU A 45 11.49 31.10 -3.57
C GLU A 45 13.03 30.97 -3.45
N SER A 46 13.53 30.44 -2.34
CA SER A 46 14.95 30.17 -2.10
C SER A 46 15.45 28.84 -2.69
N GLY A 47 14.56 28.06 -3.31
CA GLY A 47 14.86 26.75 -3.90
C GLY A 47 14.90 25.60 -2.88
N ALA A 48 14.48 25.83 -1.63
CA ALA A 48 14.31 24.75 -0.65
C ALA A 48 13.03 23.95 -0.95
N ASN A 49 12.99 22.68 -0.54
CA ASN A 49 11.75 21.89 -0.65
C ASN A 49 10.66 22.51 0.22
N ALA A 50 9.50 22.79 -0.37
CA ALA A 50 8.34 23.33 0.35
C ALA A 50 7.55 22.24 1.11
N GLY A 51 7.84 20.96 0.87
CA GLY A 51 7.13 19.84 1.50
C GLY A 51 5.89 19.40 0.71
N GLY A 52 4.94 18.79 1.40
CA GLY A 52 3.66 18.30 0.85
C GLY A 52 3.60 16.78 0.67
N GLY A 53 4.60 16.05 1.17
CA GLY A 53 4.66 14.59 1.12
C GLY A 53 4.13 13.90 2.37
N ASN A 54 3.90 14.67 3.44
CA ASN A 54 3.39 14.17 4.70
C ASN A 54 1.87 14.26 4.75
N LYS A 55 1.25 13.33 5.47
CA LYS A 55 -0.16 13.46 5.84
C LYS A 55 -0.33 14.62 6.81
N THR A 56 -1.43 15.36 6.64
CA THR A 56 -1.79 16.47 7.53
C THR A 56 -3.23 16.31 8.01
N ASP A 57 -3.65 17.13 8.97
CA ASP A 57 -5.03 17.30 9.47
C ASP A 57 -6.06 17.71 8.40
N ARG A 58 -5.64 17.89 7.15
CA ARG A 58 -6.50 18.20 6.01
C ARG A 58 -7.17 16.91 5.49
N ASN A 59 -8.28 17.09 4.78
CA ASN A 59 -8.93 15.99 4.07
C ASN A 59 -7.92 15.34 3.08
N PRO A 60 -7.79 14.00 3.04
CA PRO A 60 -6.89 13.31 2.10
C PRO A 60 -7.09 13.65 0.62
N ASP A 61 -8.31 14.03 0.23
CA ASP A 61 -8.63 14.43 -1.16
C ASP A 61 -8.27 15.89 -1.47
N TYR A 62 -7.81 16.65 -0.47
CA TYR A 62 -7.43 18.05 -0.62
C TYR A 62 -5.97 18.18 -1.09
N GLU A 63 -5.79 18.62 -2.32
CA GLU A 63 -4.45 18.92 -2.85
C GLU A 63 -3.88 20.18 -2.20
N HIS A 64 -2.88 20.03 -1.33
CA HIS A 64 -2.24 21.13 -0.64
C HIS A 64 -0.99 21.64 -1.39
N THR A 65 -1.10 22.82 -1.98
CA THR A 65 -0.04 23.54 -2.70
C THR A 65 0.23 24.92 -2.08
N LEU A 66 1.30 25.60 -2.52
CA LEU A 66 1.60 26.98 -2.11
C LEU A 66 0.46 27.97 -2.42
N ASP A 67 -0.37 27.70 -3.43
CA ASP A 67 -1.54 28.53 -3.74
C ASP A 67 -2.69 28.28 -2.77
N THR A 68 -2.90 27.03 -2.39
CA THR A 68 -3.91 26.70 -1.37
C THR A 68 -3.52 27.16 0.03
N LEU A 69 -2.22 27.09 0.35
CA LEU A 69 -1.61 27.64 1.56
C LEU A 69 -1.92 29.14 1.69
N ASP A 70 -1.85 29.90 0.60
CA ASP A 70 -2.19 31.31 0.60
C ASP A 70 -3.63 31.59 1.05
N VAL A 71 -4.56 30.76 0.60
CA VAL A 71 -5.96 30.87 1.00
C VAL A 71 -6.09 30.56 2.50
N GLU A 72 -5.38 29.55 3.00
CA GLU A 72 -5.34 29.21 4.42
C GLU A 72 -4.74 30.33 5.29
N ILE A 73 -3.62 30.92 4.88
CA ILE A 73 -3.00 32.08 5.55
C ILE A 73 -3.97 33.26 5.56
N ALA A 74 -4.60 33.57 4.42
CA ALA A 74 -5.57 34.66 4.34
C ALA A 74 -6.78 34.42 5.27
N MET A 75 -7.27 33.19 5.36
CA MET A 75 -8.33 32.81 6.30
C MET A 75 -7.89 32.97 7.76
N ALA A 76 -6.66 32.58 8.10
CA ALA A 76 -6.12 32.70 9.45
C ALA A 76 -5.99 34.16 9.92
N THR A 77 -5.75 35.10 8.99
CA THR A 77 -5.67 36.55 9.30
C THR A 77 -7.03 37.20 9.57
N LEU A 78 -8.14 36.50 9.30
CA LEU A 78 -9.46 37.04 9.59
C LEU A 78 -9.75 37.04 11.10
N PRO A 79 -10.38 38.08 11.64
CA PRO A 79 -10.64 38.22 13.08
C PRO A 79 -11.76 37.31 13.61
N MET A 80 -12.48 36.62 12.71
CA MET A 80 -13.61 35.76 13.04
C MET A 80 -13.15 34.32 13.33
N ASP A 81 -13.77 33.68 14.31
CA ASP A 81 -13.55 32.28 14.65
C ASP A 81 -14.51 31.39 13.83
N PHE A 82 -14.04 30.23 13.39
CA PHE A 82 -14.81 29.29 12.57
C PHE A 82 -14.19 27.90 12.59
N ASN A 83 -14.92 26.91 12.08
CA ASN A 83 -14.42 25.55 11.94
C ASN A 83 -13.34 25.54 10.83
N ILE A 84 -12.08 25.33 11.22
CA ILE A 84 -10.96 25.29 10.27
C ILE A 84 -10.99 24.08 9.32
N TYR A 85 -11.79 23.06 9.59
CA TYR A 85 -11.97 21.89 8.72
C TYR A 85 -13.19 22.03 7.80
N GLU A 86 -14.19 22.80 8.23
CA GLU A 86 -15.39 23.10 7.45
C GLU A 86 -15.47 24.59 7.11
N LEU A 87 -14.77 24.95 6.04
CA LEU A 87 -14.56 26.33 5.66
C LEU A 87 -15.86 27.00 5.18
N PRO A 88 -16.41 28.01 5.90
CA PRO A 88 -17.62 28.67 5.45
C PRO A 88 -17.41 29.37 4.10
N GLY A 89 -18.34 29.20 3.16
CA GLY A 89 -18.18 29.74 1.80
C GLY A 89 -18.01 31.27 1.76
N SER A 90 -18.52 32.01 2.74
CA SER A 90 -18.29 33.47 2.88
C SER A 90 -16.84 33.78 3.26
N VAL A 91 -16.28 33.04 4.21
CA VAL A 91 -14.89 33.15 4.68
C VAL A 91 -13.93 32.83 3.54
N TYR A 92 -14.17 31.72 2.82
CA TYR A 92 -13.34 31.31 1.69
C TYR A 92 -13.34 32.34 0.54
N ARG A 93 -14.49 32.93 0.21
CA ARG A 93 -14.56 34.02 -0.79
C ARG A 93 -13.77 35.25 -0.34
N ARG A 94 -13.91 35.66 0.92
CA ARG A 94 -13.17 36.81 1.44
C ARG A 94 -11.66 36.56 1.45
N ALA A 95 -11.22 35.35 1.81
CA ALA A 95 -9.81 34.98 1.75
C ALA A 95 -9.25 35.06 0.33
N LYS A 96 -9.98 34.57 -0.68
CA LYS A 96 -9.58 34.73 -2.10
C LYS A 96 -9.44 36.19 -2.53
N GLU A 97 -10.31 37.07 -2.05
CA GLU A 97 -10.17 38.51 -2.31
C GLU A 97 -8.92 39.10 -1.66
N ILE A 98 -8.62 38.73 -0.41
CA ILE A 98 -7.42 39.14 0.33
C ILE A 98 -6.16 38.70 -0.43
N VAL A 99 -6.11 37.44 -0.88
CA VAL A 99 -5.01 36.90 -1.69
C VAL A 99 -4.84 37.72 -2.97
N LYS A 100 -5.94 37.93 -3.72
CA LYS A 100 -5.94 38.67 -4.99
C LYS A 100 -5.46 40.11 -4.82
N LYS A 101 -5.88 40.79 -3.75
CA LYS A 101 -5.52 42.18 -3.45
C LYS A 101 -4.19 42.32 -2.68
N LYS A 102 -3.59 41.21 -2.24
CA LYS A 102 -2.42 41.18 -1.36
C LYS A 102 -2.61 42.09 -0.13
N GLU A 103 -3.77 41.98 0.52
CA GLU A 103 -4.10 42.82 1.69
C GLU A 103 -3.17 42.49 2.87
N SER A 104 -2.84 43.50 3.67
CA SER A 104 -2.10 43.33 4.94
C SER A 104 -3.06 42.84 6.02
N PRO A 105 -2.68 41.90 6.91
CA PRO A 105 -1.33 41.36 7.12
C PRO A 105 -1.00 40.10 6.31
N PHE A 106 -1.91 39.63 5.44
CA PHE A 106 -1.72 38.40 4.68
C PHE A 106 -0.45 38.43 3.82
N LYS A 107 -0.16 39.54 3.13
CA LYS A 107 1.01 39.61 2.24
C LYS A 107 2.34 39.37 2.97
N GLU A 108 2.49 39.86 4.21
CA GLU A 108 3.70 39.67 5.01
C GLU A 108 3.81 38.23 5.51
N TRP A 109 2.70 37.67 5.99
CA TRP A 109 2.64 36.28 6.45
C TRP A 109 2.88 35.28 5.32
N SER A 110 2.26 35.51 4.15
CA SER A 110 2.45 34.68 2.96
C SER A 110 3.91 34.67 2.52
N ALA A 111 4.56 35.83 2.43
CA ALA A 111 5.97 35.92 2.05
C ALA A 111 6.88 35.15 3.03
N ALA A 112 6.66 35.29 4.34
CA ALA A 112 7.48 34.63 5.35
C ALA A 112 7.24 33.11 5.41
N LEU A 113 5.98 32.66 5.36
CA LEU A 113 5.63 31.24 5.40
C LEU A 113 6.05 30.51 4.11
N ARG A 114 5.91 31.14 2.93
CA ARG A 114 6.42 30.57 1.67
C ARG A 114 7.93 30.42 1.61
N ALA A 115 8.67 31.23 2.36
CA ALA A 115 10.11 31.10 2.48
C ALA A 115 10.54 29.98 3.45
N THR A 116 9.59 29.40 4.20
CA THR A 116 9.86 28.39 5.22
C THR A 116 9.97 27.00 4.58
N PRO A 117 11.11 26.30 4.74
CA PRO A 117 11.27 24.92 4.23
C PRO A 117 10.24 23.99 4.87
N GLY A 118 9.66 23.08 4.08
CA GLY A 118 8.67 22.11 4.56
C GLY A 118 7.33 22.72 4.98
N ILE A 119 7.03 23.97 4.63
CA ILE A 119 5.79 24.64 5.08
C ILE A 119 4.50 23.87 4.75
N LEU A 120 4.48 23.13 3.64
CA LEU A 120 3.33 22.34 3.21
C LEU A 120 3.15 21.05 4.01
N ASP A 121 4.15 20.64 4.80
CA ASP A 121 4.03 19.47 5.66
C ASP A 121 3.34 19.80 6.99
N TYR A 122 3.24 21.08 7.37
CA TYR A 122 2.58 21.47 8.63
C TYR A 122 1.05 21.41 8.55
N SER A 123 0.43 21.08 9.68
CA SER A 123 -1.02 21.03 9.80
C SER A 123 -1.66 22.41 9.59
N ARG A 124 -2.89 22.43 9.10
CA ARG A 124 -3.70 23.65 9.00
C ARG A 124 -3.87 24.27 10.37
N ALA A 125 -4.12 23.47 11.40
CA ALA A 125 -4.23 23.92 12.78
C ALA A 125 -2.96 24.65 13.25
N ALA A 126 -1.77 24.12 13.01
CA ALA A 126 -0.51 24.75 13.41
C ALA A 126 -0.29 26.11 12.71
N ILE A 127 -0.58 26.19 11.40
CA ILE A 127 -0.47 27.44 10.65
C ILE A 127 -1.45 28.50 11.19
N PHE A 128 -2.70 28.10 11.47
CA PHE A 128 -3.70 28.98 12.05
C PHE A 128 -3.30 29.45 13.45
N ALA A 129 -2.87 28.52 14.31
CA ALA A 129 -2.42 28.79 15.66
C ALA A 129 -1.24 29.77 15.67
N LEU A 130 -0.26 29.59 14.78
CA LEU A 130 0.89 30.46 14.64
C LEU A 130 0.47 31.91 14.32
N ILE A 131 -0.40 32.09 13.33
CA ILE A 131 -0.84 33.43 12.90
C ILE A 131 -1.72 34.08 13.96
N ARG A 132 -2.64 33.33 14.59
CA ARG A 132 -3.62 33.86 15.55
C ARG A 132 -3.03 34.12 16.94
N SER A 133 -1.94 33.43 17.29
CA SER A 133 -1.20 33.65 18.54
C SER A 133 -0.17 34.79 18.45
N ALA A 134 0.15 35.27 17.25
CA ALA A 134 1.10 36.36 17.06
C ALA A 134 0.53 37.71 17.53
N HIS A 135 1.42 38.58 18.02
CA HIS A 135 1.02 39.94 18.39
C HIS A 135 0.49 40.70 17.15
N PRO A 136 -0.58 41.52 17.27
CA PRO A 136 -1.21 42.17 16.11
C PRO A 136 -0.29 43.03 15.24
N GLU A 137 0.80 43.57 15.79
CA GLU A 137 1.77 44.39 15.03
C GLU A 137 2.98 43.60 14.53
N PHE A 138 3.05 42.30 14.81
CA PHE A 138 4.27 41.51 14.63
C PHE A 138 4.68 41.39 13.15
N TYR A 139 3.70 41.38 12.25
CA TYR A 139 3.90 41.30 10.81
C TYR A 139 4.62 42.52 10.20
N HIS A 140 4.67 43.67 10.90
CA HIS A 140 5.40 44.85 10.44
C HIS A 140 6.93 44.69 10.45
N TYR A 141 7.45 43.65 11.10
CA TYR A 141 8.89 43.44 11.30
C TYR A 141 9.37 42.12 10.68
N PRO A 142 9.72 42.08 9.36
CA PRO A 142 9.98 40.83 8.64
C PRO A 142 11.03 39.91 9.30
N GLY A 143 12.15 40.46 9.78
CA GLY A 143 13.19 39.66 10.45
C GLY A 143 12.73 39.04 11.78
N ARG A 144 11.86 39.74 12.52
CA ARG A 144 11.25 39.20 13.75
C ARG A 144 10.17 38.18 13.42
N LEU A 145 9.39 38.43 12.36
CA LEU A 145 8.38 37.51 11.86
C LEU A 145 8.99 36.14 11.54
N GLN A 146 10.10 36.10 10.81
CA GLN A 146 10.78 34.84 10.53
C GLN A 146 11.31 34.16 11.79
N GLY A 147 11.92 34.93 12.72
CA GLY A 147 12.39 34.39 13.99
C GLY A 147 11.28 33.78 14.83
N TYR A 148 10.08 34.37 14.81
CA TYR A 148 8.90 33.83 15.48
C TYR A 148 8.36 32.57 14.80
N ILE A 149 8.28 32.55 13.47
CA ILE A 149 7.88 31.35 12.72
C ILE A 149 8.80 30.19 13.11
N ASN A 150 10.11 30.38 13.05
CA ASN A 150 11.07 29.34 13.39
C ASN A 150 11.00 28.89 14.88
N ALA A 151 10.54 29.77 15.78
CA ALA A 151 10.44 29.47 17.20
C ALA A 151 9.11 28.82 17.62
N ASN A 152 8.03 29.04 16.87
CA ASN A 152 6.67 28.63 17.26
C ASN A 152 6.04 27.61 16.31
N LEU A 153 6.54 27.46 15.08
CA LEU A 153 6.10 26.43 14.14
C LEU A 153 6.91 25.14 14.37
N THR A 154 6.72 24.53 15.54
CA THR A 154 7.50 23.38 16.03
C THR A 154 6.68 22.09 16.09
N GLU A 155 5.57 22.03 15.38
CA GLU A 155 4.72 20.82 15.31
C GLU A 155 5.50 19.63 14.75
N THR A 156 5.30 18.46 15.37
CA THR A 156 5.93 17.20 14.97
C THR A 156 4.94 16.17 14.44
N ASP A 157 3.68 16.20 14.90
CA ASP A 157 2.59 15.37 14.37
C ASP A 157 1.67 16.26 13.55
N HIS A 158 1.73 16.12 12.23
CA HIS A 158 0.99 16.95 11.30
C HIS A 158 -0.41 16.41 11.01
N GLU A 159 -0.63 15.11 11.23
CA GLU A 159 -1.92 14.42 10.97
C GLU A 159 -2.88 14.64 12.14
N ASN A 160 -2.36 14.69 13.38
CA ASN A 160 -3.15 14.83 14.60
C ASN A 160 -2.68 16.05 15.44
N PRO A 161 -3.11 17.28 15.10
CA PRO A 161 -2.71 18.47 15.84
C PRO A 161 -3.24 18.42 17.28
N THR A 162 -2.46 18.97 18.21
CA THR A 162 -2.82 18.98 19.63
C THR A 162 -4.04 19.87 19.93
N GLU A 163 -4.77 19.57 20.99
CA GLU A 163 -5.89 20.40 21.47
C GLU A 163 -5.46 21.85 21.75
N GLU A 164 -4.23 22.05 22.21
CA GLU A 164 -3.63 23.37 22.39
C GLU A 164 -3.50 24.13 21.06
N ALA A 165 -3.05 23.44 20.00
CA ALA A 165 -2.97 24.02 18.66
C ALA A 165 -4.37 24.33 18.10
N LEU A 166 -5.36 23.45 18.28
CA LEU A 166 -6.74 23.70 17.86
C LEU A 166 -7.37 24.90 18.59
N THR A 167 -7.12 25.02 19.89
CA THR A 167 -7.58 26.14 20.71
C THR A 167 -6.92 27.45 20.28
N ALA A 168 -5.59 27.45 20.07
CA ALA A 168 -4.84 28.60 19.58
C ALA A 168 -5.24 28.98 18.14
N ALA A 169 -5.56 27.99 17.31
CA ALA A 169 -6.13 28.17 15.98
C ALA A 169 -7.55 28.73 16.02
N ARG A 170 -8.18 28.84 17.20
CA ARG A 170 -9.58 29.21 17.40
C ARG A 170 -10.51 28.39 16.52
N HIS A 171 -10.24 27.09 16.46
CA HIS A 171 -11.13 26.11 15.85
C HIS A 171 -12.43 26.08 16.64
N THR A 172 -13.55 26.31 15.96
CA THR A 172 -14.87 26.04 16.53
C THR A 172 -15.27 24.64 16.07
N PRO A 173 -15.21 23.60 16.92
CA PRO A 173 -15.78 22.32 16.57
C PRO A 173 -17.25 22.51 16.24
N GLU A 174 -17.80 21.67 15.36
CA GLU A 174 -19.24 21.65 15.16
C GLU A 174 -19.89 21.54 16.55
N LYS A 175 -20.62 22.59 16.94
CA LYS A 175 -21.64 22.41 17.96
C LYS A 175 -22.69 21.59 17.28
N ASP A 176 -22.55 20.28 17.41
CA ASP A 176 -23.49 19.32 16.90
C ASP A 176 -24.83 19.71 17.55
N ALA A 177 -25.70 20.38 16.79
CA ALA A 177 -26.93 20.95 17.33
C ALA A 177 -27.80 19.84 17.95
N VAL A 178 -27.58 18.61 17.50
CA VAL A 178 -28.13 17.37 18.03
C VAL A 178 -27.53 17.03 19.40
N GLU A 179 -26.23 17.19 19.62
CA GLU A 179 -25.60 16.94 20.93
C GLU A 179 -25.99 18.02 21.95
N GLU A 180 -26.08 19.30 21.55
CA GLU A 180 -26.57 20.37 22.42
C GLU A 180 -28.07 20.19 22.74
N ALA A 181 -28.88 19.79 21.74
CA ALA A 181 -30.27 19.41 21.96
C ALA A 181 -30.41 18.17 22.84
N ASN A 182 -29.53 17.17 22.69
CA ASN A 182 -29.50 15.96 23.50
C ASN A 182 -29.06 16.26 24.94
N ARG A 183 -28.08 17.13 25.16
CA ARG A 183 -27.66 17.60 26.49
C ARG A 183 -28.78 18.39 27.18
N GLN A 184 -29.50 19.23 26.43
CA GLN A 184 -30.68 19.94 26.96
C GLN A 184 -31.84 18.98 27.25
N LEU A 185 -32.08 17.98 26.38
CA LEU A 185 -33.07 16.91 26.59
C LEU A 185 -32.71 16.01 27.77
N ALA A 186 -31.43 15.69 27.98
CA ALA A 186 -30.94 14.92 29.12
C ALA A 186 -31.15 15.70 30.43
N ALA A 187 -30.79 16.98 30.46
CA ALA A 187 -31.09 17.86 31.59
C ALA A 187 -32.60 17.96 31.86
N ALA A 188 -33.42 18.07 30.81
CA ALA A 188 -34.89 18.11 30.91
C ALA A 188 -35.50 16.76 31.36
N ARG A 189 -34.92 15.62 30.94
CA ARG A 189 -35.28 14.26 31.38
C ARG A 189 -34.80 13.95 32.80
N GLY A 190 -33.96 14.81 33.36
CA GLY A 190 -33.46 14.66 34.73
C GLY A 190 -32.23 13.80 34.83
N GLU A 191 -31.30 13.94 33.89
CA GLU A 191 -29.90 13.52 33.99
C GLU A 191 -28.99 14.74 34.24
N TYR A 192 -27.97 14.58 35.09
CA TYR A 192 -27.09 15.68 35.45
C TYR A 192 -26.13 15.98 34.29
N VAL A 193 -26.19 17.22 33.78
CA VAL A 193 -25.32 17.69 32.71
C VAL A 193 -24.47 18.85 33.23
N GLU A 194 -23.15 18.67 33.20
CA GLU A 194 -22.16 19.65 33.64
C GLU A 194 -22.29 20.96 32.85
N GLY A 195 -22.44 22.09 33.55
CA GLY A 195 -22.62 23.42 32.96
C GLY A 195 -24.06 23.84 32.65
N ILE A 196 -25.06 22.94 32.71
CA ILE A 196 -26.50 23.24 32.51
C ILE A 196 -27.31 22.96 33.78
N SER A 197 -27.02 21.86 34.47
CA SER A 197 -27.73 21.45 35.70
C SER A 197 -27.10 22.10 36.93
N ASP A 198 -27.92 22.62 37.85
CA ASP A 198 -27.41 23.19 39.12
C ASP A 198 -26.80 22.06 39.99
N PRO A 199 -25.49 22.13 40.29
CA PRO A 199 -24.80 21.12 41.11
C PRO A 199 -25.33 21.00 42.54
N ASN A 200 -26.08 21.99 43.02
CA ASN A 200 -26.65 22.02 44.37
C ASN A 200 -28.15 21.67 44.42
N ASP A 201 -28.76 21.26 43.31
CA ASP A 201 -30.16 20.84 43.29
C ASP A 201 -30.33 19.43 43.90
N PRO A 202 -31.19 19.25 44.93
CA PRO A 202 -31.42 17.97 45.60
C PRO A 202 -32.06 16.87 44.72
N LYS A 203 -32.46 17.19 43.47
CA LYS A 203 -32.94 16.23 42.46
C LYS A 203 -31.90 15.16 42.05
N TRP A 204 -30.61 15.43 42.25
CA TRP A 204 -29.52 14.58 41.74
C TRP A 204 -29.04 13.57 42.79
N VAL A 205 -29.37 12.28 42.61
CA VAL A 205 -28.91 11.22 43.52
C VAL A 205 -27.47 10.84 43.18
N LYS A 206 -26.53 11.12 44.10
CA LYS A 206 -25.13 10.68 43.98
C LYS A 206 -25.02 9.20 44.37
N THR A 207 -24.95 8.31 43.38
CA THR A 207 -24.69 6.88 43.60
C THR A 207 -23.44 6.47 42.84
N GLY A 208 -22.46 5.94 43.55
CA GLY A 208 -21.17 5.50 42.99
C GLY A 208 -21.19 4.06 42.48
N THR A 209 -20.33 3.82 41.48
CA THR A 209 -19.54 2.59 41.24
C THR A 209 -20.25 1.32 40.73
N SER A 210 -20.00 1.00 39.44
CA SER A 210 -19.82 -0.33 38.78
C SER A 210 -21.01 -1.34 38.79
N GLN A 211 -21.39 -2.16 37.79
CA GLN A 211 -20.81 -2.73 36.55
C GLN A 211 -21.97 -3.45 35.73
N PRO A 212 -21.74 -4.31 34.71
CA PRO A 212 -22.26 -4.22 33.34
C PRO A 212 -23.52 -5.07 32.99
N THR A 213 -24.05 -4.83 31.79
CA THR A 213 -25.21 -5.47 31.13
C THR A 213 -24.99 -6.95 30.77
N THR A 214 -26.01 -7.79 30.95
CA THR A 214 -26.07 -9.23 30.58
C THR A 214 -26.62 -9.47 29.16
N GLU A 215 -26.04 -10.42 28.41
CA GLU A 215 -26.54 -11.01 27.14
C GLU A 215 -27.59 -12.14 27.38
N PRO A 216 -28.46 -12.49 26.41
CA PRO A 216 -29.38 -13.64 26.51
C PRO A 216 -28.91 -14.91 25.75
N GLU A 217 -29.15 -16.10 26.35
CA GLU A 217 -28.83 -17.45 25.84
C GLU A 217 -29.68 -17.91 24.62
N LEU A 218 -29.08 -18.71 23.72
CA LEU A 218 -29.55 -19.01 22.36
C LEU A 218 -30.08 -20.44 22.07
N VAL A 219 -30.15 -21.38 23.02
CA VAL A 219 -30.65 -22.75 22.73
C VAL A 219 -31.39 -23.40 23.91
N LYS A 220 -32.58 -23.98 23.68
CA LYS A 220 -33.31 -24.83 24.66
C LYS A 220 -33.47 -26.27 24.16
N ASN A 221 -33.16 -27.25 25.02
CA ASN A 221 -33.39 -28.68 24.78
C ASN A 221 -34.78 -29.08 25.29
N VAL A 222 -35.57 -29.81 24.47
CA VAL A 222 -36.96 -30.21 24.79
C VAL A 222 -37.14 -31.73 25.01
N GLY A 223 -36.07 -32.55 24.94
CA GLY A 223 -36.12 -34.00 25.22
C GLY A 223 -36.67 -34.89 24.08
N ASN A 224 -36.47 -36.22 24.19
CA ASN A 224 -36.75 -37.26 23.18
C ASN A 224 -35.91 -37.21 21.87
N GLY A 225 -34.72 -36.60 21.92
CA GLY A 225 -33.78 -36.59 20.78
C GLY A 225 -34.14 -35.58 19.70
N ILE A 226 -34.97 -34.57 20.01
CA ILE A 226 -35.36 -33.49 19.10
C ILE A 226 -34.96 -32.15 19.73
N PHE A 227 -34.25 -31.30 18.98
CA PHE A 227 -33.82 -29.95 19.37
C PHE A 227 -34.59 -28.89 18.57
N ASP A 228 -35.04 -27.81 19.21
CA ASP A 228 -35.76 -26.72 18.54
C ASP A 228 -34.76 -25.68 17.98
N VAL A 229 -34.75 -25.52 16.65
CA VAL A 229 -33.81 -24.67 15.89
C VAL A 229 -34.51 -23.42 15.33
N SER A 230 -35.74 -23.12 15.77
CA SER A 230 -36.56 -22.05 15.22
C SER A 230 -35.94 -20.64 15.34
N ALA A 231 -35.03 -20.42 16.30
CA ALA A 231 -34.30 -19.16 16.48
C ALA A 231 -33.13 -18.94 15.49
N LEU A 232 -32.64 -19.99 14.82
CA LEU A 232 -31.53 -19.89 13.86
C LEU A 232 -31.99 -19.33 12.50
N MET A 233 -33.26 -19.56 12.14
CA MET A 233 -33.85 -19.13 10.86
C MET A 233 -34.36 -17.67 10.87
N GLN A 234 -34.41 -17.00 12.03
CA GLN A 234 -34.83 -15.59 12.13
C GLN A 234 -33.67 -14.59 12.00
N ASN A 235 -32.41 -15.04 12.19
CA ASN A 235 -31.22 -14.18 12.12
C ASN A 235 -30.48 -14.24 10.77
N SER A 236 -30.99 -14.94 9.77
CA SER A 236 -30.34 -15.09 8.46
C SER A 236 -30.84 -14.11 7.37
N SER A 237 -31.63 -13.10 7.72
CA SER A 237 -32.14 -12.10 6.75
C SER A 237 -31.41 -10.76 6.82
N THR A 238 -30.13 -10.74 6.42
CA THR A 238 -29.42 -9.51 6.00
C THR A 238 -28.46 -9.82 4.85
N HIS A 239 -28.97 -9.92 3.64
CA HIS A 239 -28.33 -9.35 2.44
C HIS A 239 -29.37 -9.26 1.32
N GLY A 240 -30.05 -8.12 1.23
CA GLY A 240 -30.67 -7.69 -0.02
C GLY A 240 -29.64 -6.88 -0.78
N THR A 241 -29.21 -7.36 -1.95
CA THR A 241 -28.50 -6.54 -2.92
C THR A 241 -29.29 -6.60 -4.21
N GLU A 242 -29.86 -5.44 -4.54
CA GLU A 242 -30.60 -5.17 -5.75
C GLU A 242 -29.72 -5.37 -6.98
N THR A 243 -30.35 -5.96 -7.99
CA THR A 243 -29.91 -6.11 -9.36
C THR A 243 -29.96 -4.76 -10.09
N ASN A 244 -28.82 -4.30 -10.59
CA ASN A 244 -28.75 -3.28 -11.66
C ASN A 244 -29.38 -3.82 -12.96
N PRO A 245 -30.20 -3.02 -13.68
CA PRO A 245 -30.37 -3.18 -15.10
C PRO A 245 -29.49 -2.19 -15.88
N GLU A 246 -28.62 -2.76 -16.71
CA GLU A 246 -27.98 -2.06 -17.83
C GLU A 246 -29.04 -1.44 -18.74
N THR A 247 -28.79 -0.21 -19.19
CA THR A 247 -29.48 0.36 -20.37
C THR A 247 -28.43 0.71 -21.41
N THR A 248 -28.58 0.03 -22.54
CA THR A 248 -27.86 0.17 -23.80
C THR A 248 -28.12 1.51 -24.49
N SER A 249 -27.17 1.90 -25.35
CA SER A 249 -27.34 2.77 -26.54
C SER A 249 -27.29 4.29 -26.31
N ASN A 250 -26.20 4.94 -26.75
CA ASN A 250 -26.20 5.50 -28.10
C ASN A 250 -24.80 5.89 -28.60
N VAL A 251 -24.57 5.54 -29.86
CA VAL A 251 -23.45 5.91 -30.72
C VAL A 251 -23.61 7.36 -31.20
N GLN A 252 -22.54 8.14 -31.21
CA GLN A 252 -22.44 9.28 -32.13
C GLN A 252 -21.02 9.38 -32.70
N VAL A 253 -20.97 9.22 -34.03
CA VAL A 253 -19.80 9.21 -34.90
C VAL A 253 -19.56 10.62 -35.45
N GLN A 254 -18.31 10.85 -35.90
CA GLN A 254 -17.80 11.90 -36.83
C GLN A 254 -17.00 13.01 -36.11
N LYS A 255 -15.83 13.46 -36.58
CA LYS A 255 -15.09 13.22 -37.83
C LYS A 255 -13.60 13.55 -37.59
N ALA A 256 -12.72 12.85 -38.31
CA ALA A 256 -11.33 13.23 -38.50
C ALA A 256 -11.23 14.55 -39.28
N ASP A 257 -10.25 15.38 -38.93
CA ASP A 257 -9.49 16.14 -39.92
C ASP A 257 -8.01 16.07 -39.56
N SER A 258 -7.27 15.55 -40.53
CA SER A 258 -5.83 15.49 -40.61
C SER A 258 -5.34 16.83 -41.14
N ASP A 259 -4.27 17.37 -40.57
CA ASP A 259 -3.39 18.28 -41.29
C ASP A 259 -1.94 17.94 -40.93
N GLU A 260 -1.35 17.08 -41.77
CA GLU A 260 0.08 16.93 -41.89
C GLU A 260 0.68 18.25 -42.42
N LYS A 261 1.68 18.78 -41.72
CA LYS A 261 2.74 19.55 -42.36
C LYS A 261 4.09 18.99 -41.98
N GLN A 262 4.70 18.37 -42.98
CA GLN A 262 6.07 17.92 -43.01
C GLN A 262 6.95 19.07 -43.55
N ALA A 263 8.00 19.43 -42.81
CA ALA A 263 9.22 20.07 -43.25
C ALA A 263 10.23 19.85 -42.09
N GLY A 264 11.41 19.24 -42.22
CA GLY A 264 12.29 19.07 -43.37
C GLY A 264 13.46 20.07 -43.27
N ASP A 265 14.43 19.81 -42.39
CA ASP A 265 15.88 20.12 -42.49
C ASP A 265 16.56 19.74 -41.16
N ALA A 266 17.49 18.78 -41.12
CA ALA A 266 18.91 18.85 -41.50
C ALA A 266 19.81 19.47 -40.41
N VAL A 267 20.45 18.57 -39.64
CA VAL A 267 21.80 18.63 -39.05
C VAL A 267 22.48 19.98 -38.85
N GLN A 268 22.90 20.25 -37.61
CA GLN A 268 24.29 20.64 -37.33
C GLN A 268 24.68 20.32 -35.87
N ALA A 269 25.75 19.53 -35.73
CA ALA A 269 26.50 19.37 -34.50
C ALA A 269 27.35 20.64 -34.27
N GLY A 270 27.26 21.19 -33.07
CA GLY A 270 28.17 22.21 -32.58
C GLY A 270 29.08 21.60 -31.53
N GLU A 271 30.33 21.35 -31.91
CA GLU A 271 31.44 21.09 -31.01
C GLU A 271 31.79 22.40 -30.28
N ASP A 272 31.85 22.34 -28.95
CA ASP A 272 32.50 23.38 -28.15
C ASP A 272 33.98 23.02 -27.95
N ASP A 273 34.79 23.94 -28.44
CA ASP A 273 36.21 24.17 -28.20
C ASP A 273 36.53 24.28 -26.70
N LEU A 274 37.71 23.76 -26.31
CA LEU A 274 38.63 24.42 -25.38
C LEU A 274 39.94 23.62 -25.36
N GLY A 275 40.92 24.11 -26.12
CA GLY A 275 42.21 23.46 -26.30
C GLY A 275 43.18 23.54 -25.13
N THR A 276 44.34 22.91 -25.30
CA THR A 276 45.64 23.45 -24.87
C THR A 276 46.73 22.77 -25.69
N GLY A 277 47.62 23.56 -26.29
CA GLY A 277 48.57 23.13 -27.29
C GLY A 277 49.75 22.30 -26.80
N LYS A 278 50.44 21.70 -27.77
CA LYS A 278 51.87 21.38 -27.72
C LYS A 278 52.44 21.47 -29.14
N GLU A 279 53.48 22.28 -29.29
CA GLU A 279 54.28 22.41 -30.50
C GLU A 279 55.07 21.11 -30.80
N ALA A 280 55.08 20.79 -32.09
CA ALA A 280 56.18 20.31 -32.93
C ALA A 280 57.09 19.18 -32.41
N VAL A 281 57.15 18.07 -33.17
CA VAL A 281 58.22 17.81 -34.16
C VAL A 281 57.67 16.87 -35.25
N THR A 282 57.86 17.28 -36.49
CA THR A 282 57.61 16.55 -37.75
C THR A 282 58.64 15.45 -38.01
N VAL A 283 58.19 14.26 -38.44
CA VAL A 283 58.84 13.47 -39.51
C VAL A 283 57.77 12.79 -40.35
N GLU A 284 57.82 13.06 -41.65
CA GLU A 284 57.01 12.50 -42.72
C GLU A 284 57.44 11.06 -43.09
N ASN A 285 56.43 10.21 -43.32
CA ASN A 285 56.19 9.44 -44.56
C ASN A 285 57.22 8.38 -45.01
N GLN A 286 56.78 7.11 -45.11
CA GLN A 286 56.64 6.38 -46.39
C GLN A 286 56.25 4.89 -46.21
N ASN A 287 55.07 4.56 -46.76
CA ASN A 287 54.68 3.36 -47.52
C ASN A 287 55.46 2.04 -47.36
N GLN A 288 54.74 0.95 -47.05
CA GLN A 288 54.43 -0.09 -48.05
C GLN A 288 53.41 -1.10 -47.52
N ALA A 289 52.42 -1.40 -48.37
CA ALA A 289 51.49 -2.51 -48.23
C ALA A 289 52.14 -3.79 -48.77
N GLU A 290 51.90 -4.93 -48.12
CA GLU A 290 51.83 -6.22 -48.81
C GLU A 290 50.94 -7.20 -48.03
N ALA A 291 50.30 -8.09 -48.79
CA ALA A 291 49.07 -8.78 -48.46
C ALA A 291 49.28 -10.21 -47.92
N GLN A 292 48.26 -10.66 -47.19
CA GLN A 292 47.79 -12.05 -47.04
C GLN A 292 48.76 -13.11 -46.50
N GLN A 293 48.43 -13.65 -45.31
CA GLN A 293 48.10 -15.08 -45.20
C GLN A 293 47.35 -15.37 -43.90
N ASN A 294 46.30 -16.17 -44.05
CA ASN A 294 45.34 -16.56 -43.03
C ASN A 294 45.60 -18.04 -42.71
N VAL A 295 46.13 -18.35 -41.52
CA VAL A 295 46.14 -19.71 -40.92
C VAL A 295 46.08 -19.56 -39.40
N PRO A 296 45.24 -20.34 -38.68
CA PRO A 296 44.92 -20.12 -37.27
C PRO A 296 45.92 -20.84 -36.37
N GLU A 297 46.42 -20.19 -35.31
CA GLU A 297 47.23 -20.90 -34.33
C GLU A 297 47.06 -20.35 -32.91
N SER A 298 46.56 -21.25 -32.06
CA SER A 298 46.86 -21.45 -30.63
C SER A 298 46.67 -20.26 -29.68
N GLN A 299 45.75 -20.46 -28.73
CA GLN A 299 45.82 -19.88 -27.39
C GLN A 299 47.21 -20.17 -26.80
N GLN A 300 48.11 -19.20 -26.88
CA GLN A 300 49.23 -19.11 -25.95
C GLN A 300 48.64 -18.52 -24.68
N GLU A 301 48.56 -19.31 -23.61
CA GLU A 301 48.46 -18.75 -22.27
C GLU A 301 49.68 -17.84 -22.10
N GLU A 302 49.44 -16.53 -22.03
CA GLU A 302 50.46 -15.57 -21.62
C GLU A 302 50.98 -16.00 -20.25
N PRO A 303 52.31 -15.99 -20.02
CA PRO A 303 52.85 -16.26 -18.70
C PRO A 303 52.26 -15.25 -17.72
N GLU A 304 51.65 -15.73 -16.62
CA GLU A 304 51.16 -14.87 -15.53
C GLU A 304 52.23 -13.81 -15.21
N ALA A 305 51.89 -12.55 -15.47
CA ALA A 305 52.80 -11.45 -15.18
C ALA A 305 53.07 -11.44 -13.67
N ALA A 306 54.29 -11.81 -13.29
CA ALA A 306 54.72 -11.76 -11.90
C ALA A 306 54.83 -10.28 -11.49
N TRP A 307 53.82 -9.79 -10.78
CA TRP A 307 53.79 -8.42 -10.28
C TRP A 307 54.80 -8.21 -9.15
N PRO A 308 55.49 -7.06 -9.10
CA PRO A 308 56.45 -6.78 -8.05
C PRO A 308 55.76 -6.63 -6.69
N GLU A 309 56.41 -7.09 -5.63
CA GLU A 309 55.94 -6.90 -4.25
C GLU A 309 55.92 -5.40 -3.85
N TYR A 310 56.71 -4.58 -4.55
CA TYR A 310 56.80 -3.14 -4.35
C TYR A 310 56.64 -2.41 -5.68
N PHE A 311 55.62 -1.56 -5.80
CA PHE A 311 55.42 -0.70 -6.96
C PHE A 311 56.15 0.62 -6.78
N GLU A 312 57.01 0.98 -7.75
CA GLU A 312 57.58 2.32 -7.83
C GLU A 312 56.54 3.32 -8.39
N PRO A 313 56.66 4.63 -8.11
CA PRO A 313 55.76 5.62 -8.70
C PRO A 313 55.75 5.54 -10.23
N GLY A 314 54.60 5.22 -10.82
CA GLY A 314 54.46 5.00 -12.26
C GLY A 314 53.03 4.65 -12.65
N ARG A 315 52.79 4.50 -13.97
CA ARG A 315 51.49 4.06 -14.52
C ARG A 315 51.61 2.59 -14.92
N TYR A 316 50.83 1.74 -14.25
CA TYR A 316 50.75 0.30 -14.51
C TYR A 316 49.40 -0.01 -15.13
N GLU A 317 49.39 -0.72 -16.26
CA GLU A 317 48.17 -1.18 -16.92
C GLU A 317 47.97 -2.67 -16.67
N GLY A 318 46.72 -3.13 -16.65
CA GLY A 318 46.40 -4.56 -16.51
C GLY A 318 46.69 -5.16 -15.14
N VAL A 319 46.90 -4.34 -14.10
CA VAL A 319 47.11 -4.83 -12.73
C VAL A 319 45.82 -5.53 -12.25
N PRO A 320 45.87 -6.83 -11.88
CA PRO A 320 44.73 -7.52 -11.32
C PRO A 320 44.22 -6.81 -10.06
N ASN A 321 42.91 -6.80 -9.84
CA ASN A 321 42.30 -6.05 -8.75
C ASN A 321 42.84 -6.44 -7.36
N GLU A 322 43.15 -7.73 -7.17
CA GLU A 322 43.75 -8.24 -5.93
C GLU A 322 45.15 -7.65 -5.70
N VAL A 323 45.98 -7.59 -6.74
CA VAL A 323 47.32 -7.02 -6.70
C VAL A 323 47.27 -5.51 -6.48
N TYR A 324 46.32 -4.82 -7.14
CA TYR A 324 46.10 -3.39 -6.96
C TYR A 324 45.74 -3.03 -5.52
N HIS A 325 44.88 -3.82 -4.88
CA HIS A 325 44.49 -3.60 -3.48
C HIS A 325 45.56 -4.03 -2.46
N ALA A 326 46.45 -4.95 -2.84
CA ALA A 326 47.57 -5.39 -2.02
C ALA A 326 48.83 -4.51 -2.18
N ALA A 327 48.86 -3.65 -3.21
CA ALA A 327 50.01 -2.80 -3.49
C ALA A 327 50.36 -1.86 -2.32
N ASN A 328 51.63 -1.50 -2.23
CA ASN A 328 52.22 -0.58 -1.26
C ASN A 328 51.66 0.87 -1.29
N GLY A 329 50.77 1.19 -2.23
CA GLY A 329 50.24 2.53 -2.45
C GLY A 329 49.11 2.93 -1.49
N ILE A 330 48.91 4.23 -1.32
CA ILE A 330 47.74 4.78 -0.60
C ILE A 330 46.64 5.07 -1.63
N SER A 331 45.53 4.34 -1.56
CA SER A 331 44.34 4.55 -2.40
C SER A 331 43.59 5.84 -2.04
N SER A 332 42.79 6.36 -2.99
CA SER A 332 41.92 7.53 -2.74
C SER A 332 40.97 7.29 -1.54
N THR A 333 40.43 6.07 -1.42
CA THR A 333 39.57 5.68 -0.30
C THR A 333 40.30 5.79 1.04
N GLN A 334 41.56 5.32 1.10
CA GLN A 334 42.41 5.43 2.27
C GLN A 334 42.68 6.89 2.67
N VAL A 335 42.92 7.78 1.71
CA VAL A 335 43.08 9.23 1.98
C VAL A 335 41.79 9.83 2.53
N LYS A 336 40.61 9.43 2.00
CA LYS A 336 39.31 9.89 2.51
C LYS A 336 39.08 9.42 3.94
N ASP A 337 39.41 8.17 4.27
CA ASP A 337 39.29 7.63 5.61
C ASP A 337 40.25 8.31 6.60
N ALA A 338 41.49 8.59 6.17
CA ALA A 338 42.46 9.36 6.96
C ALA A 338 42.01 10.79 7.23
N ARG A 339 41.28 11.42 6.29
CA ARG A 339 40.70 12.75 6.46
C ARG A 339 39.58 12.78 7.51
N VAL A 340 38.88 11.67 7.72
CA VAL A 340 37.91 11.53 8.82
C VAL A 340 38.65 11.52 10.17
N SER A 341 39.61 10.61 10.32
CA SER A 341 40.53 10.56 11.47
C SER A 341 41.67 9.59 11.20
N LEU A 342 42.89 9.92 11.66
CA LEU A 342 44.03 9.00 11.61
C LEU A 342 43.81 7.74 12.47
N MET A 343 43.03 7.85 13.56
CA MET A 343 42.63 6.69 14.36
C MET A 343 41.69 5.78 13.55
N TYR A 344 40.75 6.35 12.80
CA TYR A 344 39.84 5.58 11.96
C TYR A 344 40.58 4.87 10.82
N PHE A 345 41.54 5.56 10.19
CA PHE A 345 42.42 4.96 9.20
C PHE A 345 43.23 3.79 9.77
N ASN A 346 43.83 3.97 10.95
CA ASN A 346 44.60 2.91 11.60
C ASN A 346 43.69 1.71 11.94
N ALA A 347 42.53 1.95 12.57
CA ALA A 347 41.58 0.90 12.91
C ALA A 347 41.04 0.12 11.69
N ARG A 348 40.83 0.80 10.55
CA ARG A 348 40.26 0.18 9.34
C ARG A 348 41.30 -0.49 8.44
N HIS A 349 42.47 0.13 8.23
CA HIS A 349 43.46 -0.31 7.24
C HIS A 349 44.70 -0.97 7.86
N VAL A 350 45.10 -0.59 9.08
CA VAL A 350 46.33 -1.08 9.73
C VAL A 350 46.01 -2.20 10.72
N GLU A 351 45.22 -1.91 11.76
CA GLU A 351 44.83 -2.88 12.79
C GLU A 351 43.67 -3.77 12.35
N LYS A 352 42.91 -3.35 11.32
CA LYS A 352 41.74 -4.06 10.75
C LYS A 352 40.70 -4.46 11.82
N THR A 353 40.56 -3.65 12.87
CA THR A 353 39.57 -3.81 13.93
C THR A 353 38.17 -3.42 13.48
N ILE A 354 38.05 -2.53 12.48
CA ILE A 354 36.78 -2.16 11.86
C ILE A 354 36.57 -3.02 10.61
N VAL A 355 35.54 -3.86 10.62
CA VAL A 355 35.14 -4.70 9.48
C VAL A 355 34.45 -3.83 8.42
N LYS A 356 34.76 -4.07 7.14
CA LYS A 356 34.05 -3.46 6.02
C LYS A 356 32.67 -4.10 5.87
N GLU A 357 31.63 -3.35 6.23
CA GLU A 357 30.25 -3.74 5.94
C GLU A 357 29.95 -3.57 4.45
N ARG A 358 29.34 -4.58 3.83
CA ARG A 358 28.79 -4.45 2.48
C ARG A 358 27.50 -3.64 2.56
N SER A 359 27.33 -2.69 1.66
CA SER A 359 26.12 -1.87 1.59
C SER A 359 25.39 -2.13 0.28
N PRO A 360 24.04 -2.17 0.28
CA PRO A 360 23.28 -2.42 -0.95
C PRO A 360 23.59 -1.45 -2.09
N VAL A 361 23.95 -0.21 -1.75
CA VAL A 361 24.31 0.82 -2.74
C VAL A 361 25.68 0.56 -3.36
N LEU A 362 26.65 0.09 -2.58
CA LEU A 362 27.96 -0.31 -3.10
C LEU A 362 27.86 -1.58 -3.93
N ASP A 363 27.05 -2.54 -3.52
CA ASP A 363 26.84 -3.78 -4.26
C ASP A 363 26.17 -3.51 -5.62
N MET A 364 25.16 -2.64 -5.67
CA MET A 364 24.55 -2.18 -6.92
C MET A 364 25.56 -1.43 -7.80
N GLY A 365 26.38 -0.56 -7.21
CA GLY A 365 27.45 0.14 -7.95
C GLY A 365 28.46 -0.82 -8.56
N ASN A 366 28.87 -1.84 -7.82
CA ASN A 366 29.78 -2.89 -8.29
C ASN A 366 29.14 -3.70 -9.42
N LEU A 367 27.84 -4.04 -9.32
CA LEU A 367 27.12 -4.75 -10.38
C LEU A 367 27.10 -3.95 -11.69
N VAL A 368 26.76 -2.65 -11.62
CA VAL A 368 26.75 -1.78 -12.81
C VAL A 368 28.16 -1.62 -13.39
N HIS A 369 29.17 -1.50 -12.54
CA HIS A 369 30.57 -1.44 -12.97
C HIS A 369 30.99 -2.73 -13.69
N ALA A 370 30.68 -3.90 -13.12
CA ALA A 370 30.96 -5.20 -13.73
C ALA A 370 30.21 -5.35 -15.07
N LEU A 371 28.92 -5.04 -15.13
CA LEU A 371 28.13 -5.09 -16.37
C LEU A 371 28.72 -4.23 -17.50
N ALA A 372 29.26 -3.06 -17.16
CA ALA A 372 29.74 -2.10 -18.16
C ALA A 372 31.18 -2.36 -18.61
N LEU A 373 32.06 -2.78 -17.69
CA LEU A 373 33.50 -2.84 -17.93
C LEU A 373 34.07 -4.25 -17.90
N GLN A 374 33.41 -5.20 -17.24
CA GLN A 374 33.87 -6.58 -17.06
C GLN A 374 32.71 -7.59 -17.14
N PRO A 375 31.89 -7.57 -18.21
CA PRO A 375 30.71 -8.43 -18.31
C PRO A 375 31.06 -9.93 -18.25
N GLU A 376 32.25 -10.31 -18.71
CA GLU A 376 32.77 -11.67 -18.64
C GLU A 376 32.94 -12.20 -17.21
N ASN A 377 33.11 -11.33 -16.21
CA ASN A 377 33.28 -11.73 -14.81
C ASN A 377 31.95 -11.80 -14.05
N LEU A 378 30.83 -11.43 -14.69
CA LEU A 378 29.55 -11.28 -14.01
C LEU A 378 29.01 -12.61 -13.46
N GLU A 379 29.10 -13.68 -14.25
CA GLU A 379 28.66 -15.02 -13.82
C GLU A 379 29.53 -15.60 -12.69
N ALA A 380 30.80 -15.14 -12.59
CA ALA A 380 31.71 -15.55 -11.53
C ALA A 380 31.51 -14.74 -10.23
N GLU A 381 31.23 -13.43 -10.35
CA GLU A 381 31.10 -12.53 -9.21
C GLU A 381 29.67 -12.43 -8.64
N PHE A 382 28.64 -12.67 -9.48
CA PHE A 382 27.24 -12.52 -9.12
C PHE A 382 26.44 -13.81 -9.36
N SER A 383 25.59 -14.16 -8.40
CA SER A 383 24.62 -15.24 -8.57
C SER A 383 23.50 -14.74 -9.49
N VAL A 384 23.51 -15.19 -10.75
CA VAL A 384 22.39 -14.98 -11.69
C VAL A 384 21.28 -15.98 -11.33
N GLU A 385 20.03 -15.52 -11.34
CA GLU A 385 18.88 -16.39 -11.10
C GLU A 385 18.80 -17.46 -12.21
N PRO A 386 18.63 -18.76 -11.88
CA PRO A 386 18.55 -19.80 -12.88
C PRO A 386 17.31 -19.60 -13.76
N GLU A 387 17.48 -19.71 -15.07
CA GLU A 387 16.35 -19.66 -16.00
C GLU A 387 15.37 -20.79 -15.70
N ILE A 388 14.10 -20.43 -15.52
CA ILE A 388 13.04 -21.39 -15.25
C ILE A 388 12.74 -22.17 -16.55
N PRO A 389 12.77 -23.51 -16.54
CA PRO A 389 12.49 -24.31 -17.74
C PRO A 389 11.09 -24.04 -18.33
N GLU A 390 10.98 -24.07 -19.67
CA GLU A 390 9.69 -23.98 -20.37
C GLU A 390 8.75 -25.09 -19.88
N GLY A 391 7.68 -24.69 -19.18
CA GLY A 391 6.66 -25.61 -18.64
C GLY A 391 6.68 -25.76 -17.12
N ALA A 392 7.58 -25.10 -16.40
CA ALA A 392 7.49 -25.06 -14.94
C ALA A 392 6.31 -24.20 -14.48
N PHE A 393 5.60 -24.66 -13.45
CA PHE A 393 4.51 -23.91 -12.84
C PHE A 393 5.07 -22.74 -12.02
N THR A 394 5.11 -21.55 -12.61
CA THR A 394 5.67 -20.34 -11.98
C THR A 394 4.66 -19.58 -11.15
N THR A 395 3.36 -19.81 -11.36
CA THR A 395 2.28 -19.06 -10.69
C THR A 395 1.20 -19.99 -10.15
N THR A 396 0.53 -19.54 -9.10
CA THR A 396 -0.65 -20.21 -8.54
C THR A 396 -1.78 -20.35 -9.56
N ALA A 397 -1.88 -19.44 -10.52
CA ALA A 397 -2.82 -19.52 -11.63
C ALA A 397 -2.51 -20.71 -12.56
N THR A 398 -1.24 -20.85 -12.99
CA THR A 398 -0.82 -21.98 -13.85
C THR A 398 -1.00 -23.34 -13.17
N LEU A 399 -0.76 -23.41 -11.86
CA LEU A 399 -1.00 -24.62 -11.08
C LEU A 399 -2.50 -24.96 -11.01
N ARG A 400 -3.34 -23.93 -10.83
CA ARG A 400 -4.78 -24.08 -10.72
C ARG A 400 -5.41 -24.51 -12.05
N GLU A 401 -5.02 -23.91 -13.16
CA GLU A 401 -5.49 -24.31 -14.49
C GLU A 401 -5.20 -25.78 -14.78
N PHE A 402 -4.00 -26.25 -14.40
CA PHE A 402 -3.64 -27.66 -14.55
C PHE A 402 -4.48 -28.58 -13.65
N ILE A 403 -4.70 -28.19 -12.39
CA ILE A 403 -5.53 -28.94 -11.44
C ILE A 403 -6.99 -28.98 -11.90
N ASP A 404 -7.53 -27.85 -12.37
CA ASP A 404 -8.92 -27.75 -12.83
C ASP A 404 -9.13 -28.57 -14.11
N ALA A 405 -8.18 -28.56 -15.05
CA ALA A 405 -8.20 -29.43 -16.22
C ALA A 405 -8.13 -30.92 -15.86
N HIS A 406 -7.31 -31.28 -14.87
CA HIS A 406 -7.25 -32.66 -14.36
C HIS A 406 -8.56 -33.06 -13.65
N ASN A 407 -9.11 -32.20 -12.80
CA ASN A 407 -10.36 -32.46 -12.10
C ASN A 407 -11.54 -32.59 -13.07
N ALA A 408 -11.57 -31.82 -14.16
CA ALA A 408 -12.57 -31.94 -15.22
C ALA A 408 -12.47 -33.27 -15.99
N SER A 409 -11.30 -33.91 -15.99
CA SER A 409 -11.11 -35.24 -16.61
C SER A 409 -11.58 -36.40 -15.75
N LEU A 410 -11.87 -36.16 -14.45
CA LEU A 410 -12.34 -37.19 -13.55
C LEU A 410 -13.85 -37.47 -13.78
N PRO A 411 -14.32 -38.71 -13.53
CA PRO A 411 -15.73 -39.04 -13.60
C PRO A 411 -16.55 -38.14 -12.68
N ALA A 412 -17.64 -37.58 -13.20
CA ALA A 412 -18.56 -36.77 -12.40
C ALA A 412 -19.13 -37.61 -11.25
N LEU A 413 -19.04 -37.08 -10.03
CA LEU A 413 -19.68 -37.68 -8.86
C LEU A 413 -21.20 -37.67 -9.08
N LEU A 414 -21.88 -38.77 -8.72
CA LEU A 414 -23.35 -38.84 -8.81
C LEU A 414 -23.96 -37.72 -7.97
N SER A 415 -24.96 -37.03 -8.51
CA SER A 415 -25.67 -35.98 -7.78
C SER A 415 -26.52 -36.59 -6.66
N ALA A 416 -26.92 -35.76 -5.69
CA ALA A 416 -27.83 -36.20 -4.63
C ALA A 416 -29.16 -36.73 -5.19
N ASP A 417 -29.61 -36.19 -6.33
CA ASP A 417 -30.82 -36.62 -7.02
C ASP A 417 -30.63 -37.98 -7.72
N ASP A 418 -29.46 -38.23 -8.32
CA ASP A 418 -29.14 -39.54 -8.92
C ASP A 418 -29.07 -40.64 -7.86
N ILE A 419 -28.47 -40.34 -6.70
CA ILE A 419 -28.41 -41.27 -5.56
C ILE A 419 -29.82 -41.56 -5.04
N LYS A 420 -30.68 -40.54 -4.95
CA LYS A 420 -32.07 -40.72 -4.52
C LYS A 420 -32.87 -41.58 -5.51
N ALA A 421 -32.69 -41.36 -6.82
CA ALA A 421 -33.35 -42.16 -7.85
C ALA A 421 -32.92 -43.64 -7.77
N LEU A 422 -31.62 -43.92 -7.58
CA LEU A 422 -31.11 -45.27 -7.41
C LEU A 422 -31.64 -45.94 -6.12
N LEU A 423 -31.77 -45.17 -5.03
CA LEU A 423 -32.36 -45.67 -3.79
C LEU A 423 -33.86 -45.97 -3.94
N GLU A 424 -34.61 -45.14 -4.66
CA GLU A 424 -36.03 -45.39 -4.96
C GLU A 424 -36.21 -46.63 -5.85
N GLU A 425 -35.37 -46.79 -6.88
CA GLU A 425 -35.37 -47.99 -7.74
C GLU A 425 -35.04 -49.25 -6.92
N TYR A 426 -34.03 -49.19 -6.06
CA TYR A 426 -33.67 -50.31 -5.17
C TYR A 426 -34.79 -50.61 -4.17
N ASN A 427 -35.38 -49.59 -3.53
CA ASN A 427 -36.49 -49.76 -2.60
C ASN A 427 -37.72 -50.37 -3.27
N ALA A 428 -37.94 -50.14 -4.58
CA ALA A 428 -39.01 -50.77 -5.34
C ALA A 428 -38.78 -52.27 -5.59
N THR A 429 -37.55 -52.77 -5.49
CA THR A 429 -37.23 -54.21 -5.60
C THR A 429 -37.41 -54.96 -4.27
N LEU A 430 -37.52 -54.25 -3.15
CA LEU A 430 -37.71 -54.86 -1.84
C LEU A 430 -39.16 -55.32 -1.66
N PRO A 431 -39.41 -56.49 -1.03
CA PRO A 431 -40.76 -56.94 -0.74
C PRO A 431 -41.47 -55.95 0.20
N SER A 432 -42.76 -55.72 -0.05
CA SER A 432 -43.58 -54.82 0.77
C SER A 432 -43.65 -55.31 2.22
N GLN A 433 -43.38 -54.43 3.16
CA GLN A 433 -43.51 -54.73 4.59
C GLN A 433 -44.96 -55.13 4.94
N MET A 434 -45.10 -56.21 5.69
CA MET A 434 -46.37 -56.74 6.17
C MET A 434 -46.84 -55.96 7.40
N PRO A 435 -48.12 -55.56 7.47
CA PRO A 435 -48.62 -54.77 8.58
C PRO A 435 -48.65 -55.57 9.89
N LEU A 436 -48.26 -54.92 10.98
CA LEU A 436 -48.44 -55.44 12.33
C LEU A 436 -49.88 -55.17 12.78
N GLY A 437 -50.79 -56.12 12.54
CA GLY A 437 -52.22 -56.00 12.91
C GLY A 437 -52.47 -55.50 14.34
N ALA A 438 -53.52 -54.71 14.52
CA ALA A 438 -53.90 -54.17 15.83
C ALA A 438 -54.61 -55.24 16.68
N SER A 439 -55.34 -56.15 16.03
CA SER A 439 -56.00 -57.30 16.65
C SER A 439 -55.26 -58.63 16.38
N VAL A 440 -55.60 -59.67 17.16
CA VAL A 440 -55.02 -61.02 17.00
C VAL A 440 -55.38 -61.60 15.63
N ASP A 441 -56.61 -61.37 15.18
CA ASP A 441 -57.14 -61.88 13.90
C ASP A 441 -56.48 -61.17 12.69
N GLU A 442 -56.25 -59.86 12.77
CA GLU A 442 -55.51 -59.10 11.74
C GLU A 442 -54.03 -59.51 11.67
N THR A 443 -53.43 -59.80 12.83
CA THR A 443 -52.05 -60.30 12.90
C THR A 443 -51.97 -61.70 12.30
N TYR A 444 -52.98 -62.55 12.50
CA TYR A 444 -53.06 -63.88 11.93
C TYR A 444 -53.21 -63.85 10.40
N ALA A 445 -54.08 -62.98 9.88
CA ALA A 445 -54.21 -62.79 8.42
C ALA A 445 -52.92 -62.30 7.75
N SER A 446 -52.14 -61.46 8.45
CA SER A 446 -50.83 -61.00 7.96
C SER A 446 -49.75 -62.09 8.08
N TYR A 447 -49.90 -63.00 9.05
CA TYR A 447 -49.00 -64.14 9.27
C TYR A 447 -49.19 -65.25 8.23
N GLU A 448 -50.43 -65.56 7.83
CA GLU A 448 -50.73 -66.56 6.77
C GLU A 448 -50.22 -66.15 5.38
N GLN A 449 -50.05 -64.84 5.16
CA GLN A 449 -49.53 -64.29 3.91
C GLN A 449 -47.99 -64.27 3.84
N LEU A 450 -47.30 -64.64 4.92
CA LEU A 450 -45.84 -64.75 4.93
C LEU A 450 -45.38 -65.95 4.08
N PRO A 451 -44.19 -65.91 3.46
CA PRO A 451 -43.58 -67.10 2.87
C PRO A 451 -43.40 -68.22 3.90
N GLU A 452 -43.51 -69.49 3.47
CA GLU A 452 -43.45 -70.67 4.36
C GLU A 452 -42.20 -70.70 5.26
N GLU A 453 -41.09 -70.10 4.82
CA GLU A 453 -39.83 -69.99 5.58
C GLU A 453 -39.93 -69.14 6.86
N PHE A 454 -40.89 -68.22 6.91
CA PHE A 454 -41.16 -67.32 8.03
C PHE A 454 -42.40 -67.73 8.84
N GLN A 455 -43.15 -68.74 8.38
CA GLN A 455 -44.28 -69.33 9.11
C GLN A 455 -43.82 -70.41 10.13
N ARG A 456 -42.98 -70.01 11.09
CA ARG A 456 -42.30 -70.94 12.02
C ARG A 456 -43.09 -71.36 13.27
N ILE A 457 -44.40 -71.17 13.31
CA ILE A 457 -45.23 -71.59 14.44
C ILE A 457 -45.77 -73.00 14.14
N GLU A 458 -45.37 -73.99 14.93
CA GLU A 458 -45.77 -75.39 14.75
C GLU A 458 -47.30 -75.57 14.76
N ASN A 459 -47.83 -76.24 13.74
CA ASN A 459 -49.24 -76.61 13.61
C ASN A 459 -49.70 -77.45 14.81
N GLY A 460 -50.47 -76.83 15.71
CA GLY A 460 -50.98 -77.45 16.94
C GLY A 460 -50.73 -76.66 18.22
N THR A 461 -49.93 -75.59 18.19
CA THR A 461 -49.78 -74.64 19.31
C THR A 461 -50.62 -73.38 19.09
N LYS A 462 -51.08 -72.73 20.18
CA LYS A 462 -51.89 -71.50 20.07
C LYS A 462 -51.04 -70.39 19.46
N HIS A 463 -51.39 -69.93 18.25
CA HIS A 463 -50.81 -68.74 17.64
C HIS A 463 -51.07 -67.51 18.52
N THR A 464 -50.09 -67.13 19.34
CA THR A 464 -50.17 -65.92 20.17
C THR A 464 -49.80 -64.70 19.32
N ALA A 465 -50.48 -63.57 19.53
CA ALA A 465 -50.20 -62.33 18.79
C ALA A 465 -48.73 -61.91 18.88
N THR A 466 -48.07 -62.18 20.01
CA THR A 466 -46.64 -61.90 20.20
C THR A 466 -45.75 -62.73 19.29
N ALA A 467 -46.02 -64.03 19.15
CA ALA A 467 -45.25 -64.92 18.28
C ALA A 467 -45.47 -64.57 16.80
N MET A 468 -46.70 -64.29 16.39
CA MET A 468 -47.01 -63.87 15.01
C MET A 468 -46.36 -62.53 14.65
N LYS A 469 -46.38 -61.55 15.57
CA LYS A 469 -45.69 -60.26 15.39
C LYS A 469 -44.18 -60.41 15.33
N ALA A 470 -43.60 -61.40 16.01
CA ALA A 470 -42.15 -61.66 15.92
C ALA A 470 -41.77 -62.19 14.53
N CYS A 471 -42.53 -63.13 13.97
CA CYS A 471 -42.31 -63.63 12.61
C CYS A 471 -42.49 -62.53 11.55
N ILE A 472 -43.52 -61.68 11.69
CA ILE A 472 -43.75 -60.54 10.78
C ILE A 472 -42.60 -59.52 10.86
N LYS A 473 -42.04 -59.27 12.05
CA LYS A 473 -40.88 -58.38 12.24
C LYS A 473 -39.56 -58.94 11.71
N GLU A 474 -39.43 -60.26 11.60
CA GLU A 474 -38.25 -60.89 11.01
C GLU A 474 -38.29 -60.84 9.48
N TYR A 475 -39.50 -60.82 8.91
CA TYR A 475 -39.74 -60.67 7.47
C TYR A 475 -39.59 -59.21 6.97
N ASN A 476 -40.03 -58.23 7.78
CA ASN A 476 -39.94 -56.79 7.49
C ASN A 476 -38.57 -56.20 7.76
#